data_AF-A0A0G0YPM2-F1
#
_entry.id   AF-A0A0G0YPM2-F1
#
_cell.length_a   1.000
_cell.length_b   1.000
_cell.length_c   1.000
_cell.angle_alpha   90.00
_cell.angle_beta   90.00
_cell.angle_gamma   90.00
#
_symmetry.space_group_name_H-M   'P 1'
#
loop_
_entity.id
_entity.type
_entity.pdbx_description
1 polymer ?
#
loop_
_entity_poly.entity_id
_entity_poly.type
_entity_poly.pdbx_seq_one_letter_code
_entity_poly.pdbx_strand_id
1 'polypeptide(L)'
;MRIFITLVLAILLGGGGTFLWLYYGGFEGEQEISVAFIDYYVDYEETALEVEQLVHLPGTEGNVDRAELLTLLDSILTKEMDAPHRANLAQLALTNLNTLKQEIDKAHTAQAKLYEVLQELDNASRIFSSIDLRTRAEKIVISARKRAELSANITSILSKNNEQTYAILARILVDEGELSQAHITELNSATAETEKRFSTLEQLYSELVVKKKEVEDMFATFVAVAL
;
A
#
# COMPACT_ATOMS: atom_id res chain seq x y z
N MET A 1 10.70 -20.91 30.34
CA MET A 1 9.86 -19.69 30.20
C MET A 1 10.63 -18.48 29.66
N ARG A 2 11.83 -18.12 30.16
CA ARG A 2 12.62 -17.01 29.58
C ARG A 2 13.07 -17.22 28.13
N ILE A 3 13.40 -18.46 27.74
CA ILE A 3 13.88 -18.83 26.40
C ILE A 3 12.81 -18.64 25.31
N PHE A 4 11.54 -18.91 25.63
CA PHE A 4 10.42 -18.80 24.69
C PHE A 4 10.13 -17.34 24.30
N ILE A 5 10.24 -16.42 25.26
CA ILE A 5 10.03 -14.98 25.02
C ILE A 5 11.15 -14.41 24.13
N THR A 6 12.40 -14.87 24.31
CA THR A 6 13.52 -14.44 23.47
C THR A 6 13.41 -14.98 22.03
N LEU A 7 12.86 -16.18 21.85
CA LEU A 7 12.63 -16.80 20.54
C LEU A 7 11.56 -16.04 19.73
N VAL A 8 10.42 -15.73 20.37
CA VAL A 8 9.34 -14.95 19.77
C VAL A 8 9.82 -13.54 19.41
N LEU A 9 10.62 -12.90 20.27
CA LEU A 9 11.21 -11.60 19.98
C LEU A 9 12.23 -11.62 18.83
N ALA A 10 13.05 -12.68 18.71
CA ALA A 10 14.03 -12.79 17.62
C ALA A 10 13.36 -13.06 16.26
N ILE A 11 12.25 -13.81 16.24
CA ILE A 11 11.44 -14.07 15.04
C ILE A 11 10.68 -12.80 14.63
N LEU A 12 10.10 -12.05 15.59
CA LEU A 12 9.42 -10.78 15.33
C LEU A 12 10.35 -9.62 14.92
N LEU A 13 11.68 -9.78 15.07
CA LEU A 13 12.69 -8.77 14.73
C LEU A 13 13.47 -9.11 13.44
N GLY A 14 12.98 -10.03 12.60
CA GLY A 14 13.53 -10.31 11.26
C GLY A 14 14.71 -11.28 11.21
N GLY A 15 14.93 -12.10 12.25
CA GLY A 15 16.05 -13.06 12.32
C GLY A 15 15.68 -14.55 12.23
N GLY A 16 14.49 -14.88 11.72
CA GLY A 16 13.78 -16.15 11.96
C GLY A 16 14.53 -17.44 11.61
N GLY A 17 14.81 -17.71 10.34
CA GLY A 17 15.25 -19.04 9.90
C GLY A 17 16.67 -19.46 10.31
N THR A 18 17.67 -18.58 10.15
CA THR A 18 19.09 -18.93 10.36
C THR A 18 19.47 -19.06 11.83
N PHE A 19 18.83 -18.29 12.72
CA PHE A 19 19.10 -18.34 14.15
C PHE A 19 18.53 -19.63 14.79
N LEU A 20 17.36 -20.07 14.32
CA LEU A 20 16.71 -21.29 14.79
C LEU A 20 17.49 -22.56 14.41
N TRP A 21 18.02 -22.62 13.19
CA TRP A 21 18.79 -23.77 12.70
C TRP A 21 20.11 -23.99 13.47
N LEU A 22 20.82 -22.90 13.80
CA LEU A 22 22.09 -22.95 14.53
C LEU A 22 21.93 -23.36 16.00
N TYR A 23 20.77 -23.13 16.62
CA TYR A 23 20.57 -23.35 18.06
C TYR A 23 19.92 -24.70 18.41
N TYR A 24 19.13 -25.28 17.51
CA TYR A 24 18.29 -26.45 17.83
C TYR A 24 18.68 -27.76 17.14
N GLY A 25 19.69 -27.76 16.26
CA GLY A 25 20.23 -29.01 15.71
C GLY A 25 19.23 -29.77 14.85
N GLY A 26 18.87 -29.19 13.69
CA GLY A 26 18.03 -29.83 12.67
C GLY A 26 16.56 -29.90 13.06
N PHE A 27 15.70 -29.22 12.30
CA PHE A 27 14.27 -29.45 12.36
C PHE A 27 13.92 -30.67 11.50
N GLU A 28 13.07 -31.57 12.00
CA GLU A 28 12.60 -32.73 11.26
C GLU A 28 11.06 -32.72 11.18
N GLY A 29 10.51 -33.18 10.05
CA GLY A 29 9.07 -33.39 9.88
C GLY A 29 8.27 -32.08 9.87
N GLU A 30 7.16 -32.04 10.62
CA GLU A 30 6.23 -30.90 10.62
C GLU A 30 6.89 -29.59 11.12
N GLN A 31 7.92 -29.69 11.95
CA GLN A 31 8.63 -28.52 12.47
C GLN A 31 9.47 -27.81 11.39
N GLU A 32 10.03 -28.57 10.44
CA GLU A 32 10.74 -28.01 9.29
C GLU A 32 9.79 -27.24 8.37
N ILE A 33 8.59 -27.80 8.14
CA ILE A 33 7.52 -27.15 7.36
C ILE A 33 7.05 -25.86 8.06
N SER A 34 6.90 -25.88 9.39
CA SER A 34 6.56 -24.70 10.18
C SER A 34 7.59 -23.58 10.05
N VAL A 35 8.89 -23.89 10.12
CA VAL A 35 9.96 -22.90 9.95
C VAL A 35 9.97 -22.34 8.53
N ALA A 36 9.83 -23.18 7.51
CA ALA A 36 9.74 -22.72 6.12
C ALA A 36 8.56 -21.76 5.91
N PHE A 37 7.37 -22.07 6.45
CA PHE A 37 6.22 -21.18 6.39
C PHE A 37 6.46 -19.84 7.11
N ILE A 38 7.17 -19.85 8.24
CA ILE A 38 7.58 -18.64 8.96
C ILE A 38 8.50 -17.78 8.09
N ASP A 39 9.47 -18.37 7.40
CA ASP A 39 10.38 -17.63 6.51
C ASP A 39 9.60 -16.97 5.35
N TYR A 40 8.70 -17.71 4.69
CA TYR A 40 7.83 -17.12 3.66
C TYR A 40 6.91 -16.01 4.19
N TYR A 41 6.48 -16.11 5.45
CA TYR A 41 5.67 -15.05 6.05
C TYR A 41 6.50 -13.79 6.26
N VAL A 42 7.76 -13.90 6.70
CA VAL A 42 8.66 -12.76 6.88
C VAL A 42 8.89 -12.06 5.54
N ASP A 43 9.16 -12.80 4.46
CA ASP A 43 9.31 -12.24 3.11
C ASP A 43 8.05 -11.49 2.65
N TYR A 44 6.88 -12.06 2.94
CA TYR A 44 5.59 -11.39 2.73
C TYR A 44 5.48 -10.11 3.56
N GLU A 45 5.80 -10.15 4.86
CA GLU A 45 5.64 -9.02 5.77
C GLU A 45 6.52 -7.84 5.34
N GLU A 46 7.79 -8.10 5.01
CA GLU A 46 8.71 -7.08 4.51
C GLU A 46 8.18 -6.43 3.23
N THR A 47 7.75 -7.24 2.26
CA THR A 47 7.21 -6.74 0.99
C THR A 47 5.88 -6.00 1.19
N ALA A 48 5.03 -6.46 2.10
CA ALA A 48 3.75 -5.82 2.40
C ALA A 48 3.95 -4.47 3.10
N LEU A 49 4.97 -4.35 3.97
CA LEU A 49 5.36 -3.07 4.59
C LEU A 49 5.90 -2.09 3.55
N GLU A 50 6.71 -2.54 2.60
CA GLU A 50 7.18 -1.72 1.48
C GLU A 50 5.99 -1.16 0.67
N VAL A 51 5.04 -2.03 0.29
CA VAL A 51 3.82 -1.62 -0.41
C VAL A 51 3.02 -0.62 0.41
N GLU A 52 2.81 -0.88 1.70
CA GLU A 52 2.07 0.01 2.60
C GLU A 52 2.69 1.41 2.64
N GLN A 53 4.01 1.51 2.82
CA GLN A 53 4.71 2.79 2.79
C GLN A 53 4.50 3.52 1.46
N LEU A 54 4.63 2.82 0.33
CA LEU A 54 4.47 3.40 -0.99
C LEU A 54 3.03 3.85 -1.29
N VAL A 55 2.01 3.13 -0.82
CA VAL A 55 0.61 3.56 -1.03
C VAL A 55 0.22 4.74 -0.14
N HIS A 56 0.86 4.89 1.01
CA HIS A 56 0.62 6.04 1.90
C HIS A 56 1.33 7.31 1.41
N LEU A 57 2.51 7.22 0.80
CA LEU A 57 3.34 8.37 0.43
C LEU A 57 2.57 9.44 -0.40
N PRO A 58 1.85 9.11 -1.49
CA PRO A 58 1.15 10.12 -2.30
C PRO A 58 -0.06 10.74 -1.59
N GLY A 59 -0.60 10.07 -0.57
CA GLY A 59 -1.81 10.50 0.15
C GLY A 59 -1.54 11.22 1.47
N THR A 60 -0.30 11.20 1.97
CA THR A 60 0.03 11.69 3.32
C THR A 60 0.20 13.21 3.36
N GLU A 61 -0.25 13.84 4.45
CA GLU A 61 -0.12 15.29 4.66
C GLU A 61 1.33 15.79 4.70
N GLY A 62 2.29 14.92 5.04
CA GLY A 62 3.73 15.20 5.01
C GLY A 62 4.39 15.15 3.63
N ASN A 63 3.66 14.82 2.57
CA ASN A 63 4.20 14.82 1.21
C ASN A 63 4.28 16.27 0.66
N VAL A 64 5.51 16.74 0.42
CA VAL A 64 5.78 18.12 -0.02
C VAL A 64 5.21 18.38 -1.41
N ASP A 65 5.41 17.47 -2.36
CA ASP A 65 4.88 17.59 -3.73
C ASP A 65 3.36 17.66 -3.74
N ARG A 66 2.68 16.88 -2.89
CA ARG A 66 1.23 16.94 -2.70
C ARG A 66 0.79 18.30 -2.14
N ALA A 67 1.45 18.78 -1.08
CA ALA A 67 1.09 20.04 -0.45
C ALA A 67 1.27 21.23 -1.41
N GLU A 68 2.37 21.22 -2.17
CA GLU A 68 2.64 22.23 -3.19
C GLU A 68 1.64 22.12 -4.34
N LEU A 69 1.34 20.90 -4.83
CA LEU A 69 0.31 20.68 -5.85
C LEU A 69 -1.05 21.24 -5.41
N LEU A 70 -1.48 20.98 -4.19
CA LEU A 70 -2.74 21.52 -3.66
C LEU A 70 -2.74 23.06 -3.61
N THR A 71 -1.61 23.66 -3.21
CA THR A 71 -1.44 25.13 -3.17
C THR A 71 -1.50 25.74 -4.57
N LEU A 72 -0.87 25.06 -5.55
CA LEU A 72 -0.90 25.47 -6.95
C LEU A 72 -2.30 25.32 -7.54
N LEU A 73 -2.98 24.19 -7.31
CA LEU A 73 -4.35 23.95 -7.75
C LEU A 73 -5.33 24.98 -7.17
N ASP A 74 -5.25 25.28 -5.87
CA ASP A 74 -6.05 26.35 -5.27
C ASP A 74 -5.80 27.68 -5.99
N SER A 75 -4.54 28.06 -6.15
CA SER A 75 -4.19 29.32 -6.82
C SER A 75 -4.72 29.36 -8.25
N ILE A 76 -4.51 28.30 -9.03
CA ILE A 76 -4.95 28.16 -10.42
C ILE A 76 -6.47 28.21 -10.54
N LEU A 77 -7.23 27.70 -9.57
CA LEU A 77 -8.69 27.57 -9.73
C LEU A 77 -9.49 28.69 -9.06
N THR A 78 -8.95 29.33 -8.03
CA THR A 78 -9.72 30.26 -7.18
C THR A 78 -9.26 31.71 -7.27
N LYS A 79 -8.00 31.97 -7.63
CA LYS A 79 -7.44 33.33 -7.64
C LYS A 79 -7.58 34.00 -9.01
N GLU A 80 -7.83 35.30 -8.97
CA GLU A 80 -7.73 36.16 -10.15
C GLU A 80 -6.27 36.29 -10.58
N MET A 81 -6.00 35.96 -11.84
CA MET A 81 -4.68 36.08 -12.48
C MET A 81 -4.86 36.08 -14.00
N ASP A 82 -3.88 36.63 -14.71
CA ASP A 82 -3.84 36.57 -16.16
C ASP A 82 -3.54 35.14 -16.69
N ALA A 83 -3.93 34.88 -17.93
CA ALA A 83 -3.80 33.57 -18.55
C ALA A 83 -2.33 33.09 -18.65
N PRO A 84 -1.34 33.92 -19.05
CA PRO A 84 0.06 33.50 -19.05
C PRO A 84 0.58 33.06 -17.68
N HIS A 85 0.22 33.77 -16.61
CA HIS A 85 0.59 33.38 -15.26
C HIS A 85 -0.07 32.06 -14.85
N ARG A 86 -1.36 31.88 -15.16
CA ARG A 86 -2.09 30.64 -14.87
C ARG A 86 -1.47 29.44 -15.60
N ALA A 87 -1.11 29.60 -16.86
CA ALA A 87 -0.45 28.56 -17.65
C ALA A 87 0.90 28.15 -17.03
N ASN A 88 1.71 29.11 -16.57
CA ASN A 88 2.96 28.81 -15.89
C ASN A 88 2.76 28.02 -14.59
N LEU A 89 1.78 28.40 -13.76
CA LEU A 89 1.45 27.65 -12.54
C LEU A 89 0.92 26.24 -12.86
N ALA A 90 0.10 26.09 -13.91
CA ALA A 90 -0.38 24.78 -14.35
C ALA A 90 0.76 23.87 -14.82
N GLN A 91 1.78 24.41 -15.48
CA GLN A 91 2.97 23.65 -15.87
C GLN A 91 3.79 23.19 -14.65
N LEU A 92 3.90 24.03 -13.62
CA LEU A 92 4.54 23.65 -12.36
C LEU A 92 3.72 22.56 -11.64
N ALA A 93 2.40 22.72 -11.57
CA ALA A 93 1.51 21.73 -10.99
C ALA A 93 1.61 20.36 -11.70
N LEU A 94 1.74 20.34 -13.03
CA LEU A 94 1.99 19.10 -13.78
C LEU A 94 3.31 18.43 -13.41
N THR A 95 4.33 19.21 -13.06
CA THR A 95 5.63 18.66 -12.64
C THR A 95 5.48 17.91 -11.33
N ASN A 96 4.82 18.52 -10.33
CA ASN A 96 4.56 17.88 -9.04
C ASN A 96 3.64 16.67 -9.19
N LEU A 97 2.62 16.77 -10.04
CA LEU A 97 1.72 15.66 -10.35
C LEU A 97 2.47 14.47 -10.99
N ASN A 98 3.44 14.73 -11.86
CA ASN A 98 4.27 13.66 -12.43
C ASN A 98 5.16 12.98 -11.39
N THR A 99 5.64 13.71 -10.37
CA THR A 99 6.33 13.09 -9.22
C THR A 99 5.40 12.14 -8.48
N LEU A 100 4.17 12.58 -8.15
CA LEU A 100 3.18 11.72 -7.48
C LEU A 100 2.81 10.51 -8.34
N LYS A 101 2.72 10.67 -9.67
CA LYS A 101 2.52 9.54 -10.59
C LYS A 101 3.64 8.51 -10.48
N GLN A 102 4.90 8.95 -10.42
CA GLN A 102 6.03 8.03 -10.27
C GLN A 102 5.99 7.27 -8.95
N GLU A 103 5.53 7.90 -7.87
CA GLU A 103 5.32 7.22 -6.57
C GLU A 103 4.22 6.16 -6.67
N ILE A 104 3.10 6.47 -7.34
CA ILE A 104 2.00 5.52 -7.61
C ILE A 104 2.51 4.34 -8.46
N ASP A 105 3.31 4.60 -9.49
CA ASP A 105 3.86 3.56 -10.37
C ASP A 105 4.86 2.64 -9.62
N LYS A 106 5.63 3.19 -8.66
CA LYS A 106 6.45 2.38 -7.74
C LYS A 106 5.58 1.49 -6.85
N ALA A 107 4.49 2.02 -6.31
CA ALA A 107 3.55 1.23 -5.51
C ALA A 107 2.96 0.05 -6.31
N HIS A 108 2.60 0.27 -7.58
CA HIS A 108 2.16 -0.80 -8.48
C HIS A 108 3.23 -1.88 -8.71
N THR A 109 4.49 -1.47 -8.88
CA THR A 109 5.60 -2.40 -9.07
C THR A 109 5.82 -3.26 -7.81
N ALA A 110 5.81 -2.64 -6.63
CA ALA A 110 5.91 -3.35 -5.36
C ALA A 110 4.71 -4.28 -5.12
N GLN A 111 3.50 -3.91 -5.56
CA GLN A 111 2.32 -4.77 -5.49
C GLN A 111 2.45 -6.04 -6.32
N ALA A 112 3.06 -5.96 -7.52
CA ALA A 112 3.31 -7.14 -8.33
C ALA A 112 4.20 -8.14 -7.57
N LYS A 113 5.29 -7.66 -6.96
CA LYS A 113 6.16 -8.48 -6.10
C LYS A 113 5.41 -9.05 -4.89
N LEU A 114 4.52 -8.26 -4.26
CA LEU A 114 3.70 -8.73 -3.14
C LEU A 114 2.82 -9.93 -3.53
N TYR A 115 2.27 -9.96 -4.74
CA TYR A 115 1.48 -11.09 -5.21
C TYR A 115 2.33 -12.35 -5.47
N GLU A 116 3.60 -12.19 -5.87
CA GLU A 116 4.54 -13.30 -6.02
C GLU A 116 4.83 -13.95 -4.66
N VAL A 117 5.23 -13.16 -3.65
CA VAL A 117 5.51 -13.69 -2.30
C VAL A 117 4.26 -14.26 -1.62
N LEU A 118 3.08 -13.67 -1.87
CA LEU A 118 1.80 -14.24 -1.40
C LEU A 118 1.51 -15.62 -2.01
N GLN A 119 1.92 -15.84 -3.26
CA GLN A 119 1.74 -17.12 -3.92
C GLN A 119 2.67 -18.18 -3.32
N GLU A 120 3.89 -17.80 -2.93
CA GLU A 120 4.82 -18.68 -2.23
C GLU A 120 4.30 -19.04 -0.82
N LEU A 121 3.81 -18.05 -0.08
CA LEU A 121 3.17 -18.26 1.24
C LEU A 121 1.95 -19.18 1.16
N ASP A 122 1.10 -19.02 0.13
CA ASP A 122 -0.06 -19.88 -0.14
C ASP A 122 0.34 -21.31 -0.53
N ASN A 123 1.43 -21.46 -1.29
CA ASN A 123 1.95 -22.78 -1.60
C ASN A 123 2.47 -23.47 -0.32
N ALA A 124 3.21 -22.75 0.52
CA ALA A 124 3.74 -23.24 1.78
C ALA A 124 2.63 -23.64 2.77
N SER A 125 1.53 -22.87 2.83
CA SER A 125 0.42 -23.17 3.74
C SER A 125 -0.25 -24.52 3.48
N ARG A 126 -0.10 -25.10 2.28
CA ARG A 126 -0.75 -26.35 1.87
C ARG A 126 0.07 -27.61 2.17
N ILE A 127 1.33 -27.45 2.57
CA ILE A 127 2.28 -28.56 2.76
C ILE A 127 2.05 -29.27 4.10
N PHE A 128 1.45 -28.59 5.09
CA PHE A 128 1.19 -29.15 6.42
C PHE A 128 0.33 -30.43 6.37
N SER A 129 0.82 -31.47 7.07
CA SER A 129 0.06 -32.71 7.26
C SER A 129 -0.99 -32.53 8.38
N SER A 130 -0.68 -31.69 9.37
CA SER A 130 -1.61 -31.31 10.43
C SER A 130 -2.74 -30.44 9.88
N ILE A 131 -3.97 -30.93 10.01
CA ILE A 131 -5.18 -30.20 9.57
C ILE A 131 -5.32 -28.86 10.30
N ASP A 132 -4.99 -28.80 11.59
CA ASP A 132 -5.08 -27.55 12.37
C ASP A 132 -4.07 -26.51 11.88
N LEU A 133 -2.79 -26.89 11.73
CA LEU A 133 -1.74 -25.99 11.26
C LEU A 133 -2.01 -25.51 9.83
N ARG A 134 -2.42 -26.42 8.94
CA ARG A 134 -2.84 -26.08 7.57
C ARG A 134 -3.96 -25.04 7.58
N THR A 135 -5.01 -25.27 8.36
CA THR A 135 -6.17 -24.37 8.43
C THR A 135 -5.77 -22.99 8.96
N ARG A 136 -4.85 -22.92 9.94
CA ARG A 136 -4.34 -21.65 10.46
C ARG A 136 -3.51 -20.90 9.42
N ALA A 137 -2.60 -21.61 8.75
CA ALA A 137 -1.76 -21.05 7.69
C ALA A 137 -2.59 -20.52 6.52
N GLU A 138 -3.59 -21.29 6.05
CA GLU A 138 -4.52 -20.86 4.99
C GLU A 138 -5.31 -19.61 5.39
N LYS A 139 -5.76 -19.51 6.64
CA LYS A 139 -6.44 -18.31 7.13
C LYS A 139 -5.52 -17.08 7.12
N ILE A 140 -4.25 -17.24 7.50
CA ILE A 140 -3.25 -16.15 7.42
C ILE A 140 -3.13 -15.68 5.97
N VAL A 141 -2.98 -16.61 5.01
CA VAL A 141 -2.88 -16.32 3.58
C VAL A 141 -4.13 -15.57 3.07
N ILE A 142 -5.33 -15.99 3.47
CA ILE A 142 -6.57 -15.32 3.08
C ILE A 142 -6.60 -13.88 3.58
N SER A 143 -6.27 -13.65 4.86
CA SER A 143 -6.23 -12.30 5.42
C SER A 143 -5.11 -11.45 4.81
N ALA A 144 -3.96 -12.05 4.49
CA ALA A 144 -2.83 -11.41 3.83
C ALA A 144 -3.18 -10.97 2.39
N ARG A 145 -3.85 -11.84 1.62
CA ARG A 145 -4.43 -11.48 0.31
C ARG A 145 -5.41 -10.32 0.44
N LYS A 146 -6.25 -10.31 1.49
CA LYS A 146 -7.18 -9.19 1.70
C LYS A 146 -6.47 -7.87 2.00
N ARG A 147 -5.38 -7.90 2.76
CA ARG A 147 -4.52 -6.72 2.99
C ARG A 147 -3.95 -6.20 1.65
N ALA A 148 -3.43 -7.09 0.81
CA ALA A 148 -2.90 -6.72 -0.50
C ALA A 148 -3.98 -6.13 -1.44
N GLU A 149 -5.21 -6.68 -1.43
CA GLU A 149 -6.33 -6.11 -2.17
C GLU A 149 -6.67 -4.68 -1.72
N LEU A 150 -6.63 -4.40 -0.41
CA LEU A 150 -6.86 -3.05 0.11
C LEU A 150 -5.80 -2.08 -0.39
N SER A 151 -4.51 -2.46 -0.35
CA SER A 151 -3.42 -1.66 -0.92
C SER A 151 -3.61 -1.42 -2.42
N ALA A 152 -4.00 -2.44 -3.19
CA ALA A 152 -4.26 -2.32 -4.63
C ALA A 152 -5.43 -1.36 -4.92
N ASN A 153 -6.49 -1.40 -4.12
CA ASN A 153 -7.62 -0.48 -4.24
C ASN A 153 -7.21 0.97 -3.95
N ILE A 154 -6.37 1.20 -2.94
CA ILE A 154 -5.82 2.53 -2.64
C ILE A 154 -5.05 3.06 -3.86
N THR A 155 -4.10 2.28 -4.39
CA THR A 155 -3.30 2.69 -5.56
C THR A 155 -4.17 2.96 -6.78
N SER A 156 -5.21 2.15 -7.02
CA SER A 156 -6.18 2.37 -8.10
C SER A 156 -6.91 3.71 -7.98
N ILE A 157 -7.35 4.08 -6.76
CA ILE A 157 -8.00 5.38 -6.54
C ILE A 157 -7.00 6.53 -6.68
N LEU A 158 -5.78 6.39 -6.16
CA LEU A 158 -4.72 7.40 -6.30
C LEU A 158 -4.40 7.64 -7.79
N SER A 159 -4.28 6.58 -8.58
CA SER A 159 -4.08 6.65 -10.03
C SER A 159 -5.22 7.40 -10.73
N LYS A 160 -6.48 7.07 -10.43
CA LYS A 160 -7.64 7.79 -11.01
C LYS A 160 -7.68 9.27 -10.63
N ASN A 161 -7.35 9.60 -9.39
CA ASN A 161 -7.26 10.99 -8.95
C ASN A 161 -6.15 11.73 -9.69
N ASN A 162 -4.99 11.09 -9.85
CA ASN A 162 -3.86 11.65 -10.60
C ASN A 162 -4.23 11.90 -12.08
N GLU A 163 -4.89 10.94 -12.74
CA GLU A 163 -5.37 11.07 -14.12
C GLU A 163 -6.38 12.21 -14.28
N GLN A 164 -7.32 12.34 -13.34
CA GLN A 164 -8.29 13.41 -13.37
C GLN A 164 -7.64 14.78 -13.17
N THR A 165 -6.73 14.91 -12.19
CA THR A 165 -5.97 16.16 -11.99
C THR A 165 -5.11 16.50 -13.22
N TYR A 166 -4.52 15.49 -13.86
CA TYR A 166 -3.78 15.68 -15.10
C TYR A 166 -4.68 16.25 -16.21
N ALA A 167 -5.86 15.65 -16.41
CA ALA A 167 -6.80 16.10 -17.43
C ALA A 167 -7.21 17.57 -17.23
N ILE A 168 -7.44 17.98 -15.97
CA ILE A 168 -7.75 19.36 -15.60
C ILE A 168 -6.61 20.30 -15.99
N LEU A 169 -5.38 19.99 -15.56
CA LEU A 169 -4.22 20.83 -15.81
C LEU A 169 -3.86 20.89 -17.30
N ALA A 170 -3.92 19.76 -17.99
CA ALA A 170 -3.68 19.67 -19.43
C ALA A 170 -4.70 20.51 -20.21
N ARG A 171 -5.97 20.51 -19.80
CA ARG A 171 -7.01 21.34 -20.41
C ARG A 171 -6.70 22.83 -20.26
N ILE A 172 -6.35 23.27 -19.04
CA ILE A 172 -5.96 24.67 -18.77
C ILE A 172 -4.80 25.10 -19.69
N LEU A 173 -3.82 24.24 -19.93
CA LEU A 173 -2.71 24.53 -20.82
C LEU A 173 -3.13 24.57 -22.30
N VAL A 174 -4.01 23.68 -22.73
CA VAL A 174 -4.56 23.69 -24.11
C VAL A 174 -5.33 24.97 -24.39
N ASP A 175 -6.03 25.51 -23.39
CA ASP A 175 -6.73 26.79 -23.48
C ASP A 175 -5.84 27.98 -23.08
N GLU A 176 -4.51 27.81 -23.14
CA GLU A 176 -3.51 28.87 -22.91
C GLU A 176 -3.63 29.60 -21.56
N GLY A 177 -4.21 28.94 -20.55
CA GLY A 177 -4.44 29.48 -19.21
C GLY A 177 -5.82 30.12 -19.00
N GLU A 178 -6.70 30.07 -19.98
CA GLU A 178 -8.06 30.61 -19.89
C GLU A 178 -9.00 29.69 -19.10
N LEU A 179 -9.63 30.22 -18.05
CA LEU A 179 -10.69 29.54 -17.31
C LEU A 179 -12.05 30.10 -17.68
N SER A 180 -12.65 29.51 -18.72
CA SER A 180 -14.03 29.82 -19.08
C SER A 180 -15.02 29.33 -18.00
N GLN A 181 -16.23 29.89 -17.99
CA GLN A 181 -17.31 29.40 -17.14
C GLN A 181 -17.63 27.92 -17.40
N ALA A 182 -17.43 27.45 -18.64
CA ALA A 182 -17.61 26.04 -18.99
C ALA A 182 -16.59 25.14 -18.28
N HIS A 183 -15.33 25.58 -18.15
CA HIS A 183 -14.32 24.85 -17.37
C HIS A 183 -14.72 24.73 -15.90
N ILE A 184 -15.19 25.83 -15.31
CA ILE A 184 -15.63 25.83 -13.92
C ILE A 184 -16.83 24.88 -13.73
N THR A 185 -17.78 24.86 -14.66
CA THR A 185 -18.92 23.93 -14.61
C THR A 185 -18.50 22.47 -14.73
N GLU A 186 -17.57 22.15 -15.63
CA GLU A 186 -17.04 20.79 -15.78
C GLU A 186 -16.30 20.33 -14.51
N LEU A 187 -15.45 21.18 -13.95
CA LEU A 187 -14.75 20.93 -12.69
C LEU A 187 -15.73 20.66 -11.54
N ASN A 188 -16.75 21.50 -11.40
CA ASN A 188 -17.76 21.35 -10.36
C ASN A 188 -18.60 20.07 -10.53
N SER A 189 -18.82 19.62 -11.77
CA SER A 189 -19.54 18.38 -12.04
C SER A 189 -18.74 17.14 -11.61
N ALA A 190 -17.41 17.23 -11.56
CA ALA A 190 -16.53 16.15 -11.14
C ALA A 190 -16.29 16.12 -9.62
N THR A 191 -16.65 17.18 -8.88
CA THR A 191 -16.40 17.31 -7.43
C THR A 191 -17.03 16.18 -6.61
N ALA A 192 -18.29 15.81 -6.88
CA ALA A 192 -18.98 14.78 -6.11
C ALA A 192 -18.30 13.40 -6.22
N GLU A 193 -17.80 13.07 -7.41
CA GLU A 193 -17.05 11.82 -7.63
C GLU A 193 -15.68 11.87 -6.93
N THR A 194 -15.01 13.03 -6.91
CA THR A 194 -13.75 13.24 -6.17
C THR A 194 -13.95 13.08 -4.66
N GLU A 195 -15.00 13.69 -4.08
CA GLU A 195 -15.33 13.58 -2.66
C GLU A 195 -15.61 12.13 -2.26
N LYS A 196 -16.36 11.40 -3.09
CA LYS A 196 -16.62 9.97 -2.89
C LYS A 196 -15.33 9.16 -2.85
N ARG A 197 -14.39 9.44 -3.77
CA ARG A 197 -13.08 8.77 -3.79
C ARG A 197 -12.23 9.10 -2.56
N PHE A 198 -12.27 10.34 -2.09
CA PHE A 198 -11.58 10.74 -0.87
C PHE A 198 -12.11 10.00 0.37
N SER A 199 -13.42 9.98 0.57
CA SER A 199 -14.04 9.23 1.67
C SER A 199 -13.72 7.72 1.58
N THR A 200 -13.71 7.18 0.36
CA THR A 200 -13.32 5.78 0.13
C THR A 200 -11.85 5.52 0.51
N LEU A 201 -10.93 6.45 0.20
CA LEU A 201 -9.52 6.33 0.60
C LEU A 201 -9.35 6.32 2.12
N GLU A 202 -10.01 7.22 2.85
CA GLU A 202 -9.95 7.25 4.31
C GLU A 202 -10.42 5.93 4.94
N GLN A 203 -11.52 5.39 4.41
CA GLN A 203 -12.03 4.07 4.81
C GLN A 203 -11.01 2.96 4.52
N LEU A 204 -10.46 2.92 3.30
CA LEU A 204 -9.50 1.88 2.91
C LEU A 204 -8.21 1.92 3.74
N TYR A 205 -7.69 3.10 4.06
CA TYR A 205 -6.53 3.23 4.96
C TYR A 205 -6.84 2.70 6.36
N SER A 206 -8.02 3.02 6.89
CA SER A 206 -8.45 2.51 8.20
C SER A 206 -8.58 0.98 8.20
N GLU A 207 -9.19 0.42 7.15
CA GLU A 207 -9.32 -1.03 6.97
C GLU A 207 -7.96 -1.72 6.81
N LEU A 208 -7.01 -1.08 6.11
CA LEU A 208 -5.66 -1.61 5.91
C LEU A 208 -4.93 -1.79 7.25
N VAL A 209 -5.00 -0.80 8.15
CA VAL A 209 -4.40 -0.87 9.49
C VAL A 209 -5.01 -2.01 10.31
N VAL A 210 -6.34 -2.15 10.26
CA VAL A 210 -7.05 -3.25 10.97
C VAL A 210 -6.60 -4.60 10.41
N LYS A 211 -6.53 -4.74 9.09
CA LYS A 211 -6.16 -6.01 8.45
C LYS A 211 -4.71 -6.39 8.64
N LYS A 212 -3.80 -5.41 8.67
CA LYS A 212 -2.40 -5.61 9.05
C LYS A 212 -2.32 -6.28 10.43
N LYS A 213 -2.95 -5.65 11.43
CA LYS A 213 -2.95 -6.17 12.80
C LYS A 213 -3.56 -7.57 12.91
N GLU A 214 -4.66 -7.82 12.21
CA GLU A 214 -5.29 -9.14 12.19
C GLU A 214 -4.34 -10.23 11.65
N VAL A 215 -3.60 -9.93 10.58
CA VAL A 215 -2.61 -10.85 10.01
C VAL A 215 -1.44 -11.09 10.98
N GLU A 216 -0.94 -10.05 11.64
CA GLU A 216 0.13 -10.13 12.66
C GLU A 216 -0.33 -10.98 13.87
N ASP A 217 -1.53 -10.74 14.40
CA ASP A 217 -2.08 -11.48 15.55
C ASP A 217 -2.31 -12.97 15.21
N MET A 218 -2.80 -13.26 14.00
CA MET A 218 -2.97 -14.63 13.51
C MET A 218 -1.64 -15.35 13.36
N PHE A 219 -0.62 -14.66 12.83
CA PHE A 219 0.72 -15.21 12.69
C PHE A 219 1.38 -15.49 14.04
N ALA A 220 1.31 -14.55 14.99
CA ALA A 220 1.83 -14.77 16.34
C ALA A 220 1.18 -15.99 17.02
N THR A 221 -0.13 -16.17 16.82
CA THR A 221 -0.86 -17.34 17.32
C THR A 221 -0.43 -18.63 16.61
N PHE A 222 -0.18 -18.59 15.31
CA PHE A 222 0.35 -19.72 14.56
C PHE A 222 1.72 -20.15 15.09
N VAL A 223 2.66 -19.22 15.24
CA VAL A 223 4.01 -19.48 15.75
C VAL A 223 3.98 -20.13 17.14
N ALA A 224 3.10 -19.65 18.04
CA ALA A 224 2.97 -20.20 19.39
C ALA A 224 2.40 -21.63 19.45
N VAL A 225 1.74 -22.09 18.38
CA VAL A 225 1.20 -23.45 18.27
C VAL A 225 2.16 -24.36 17.48
N ALA A 226 2.88 -23.80 16.52
CA ALA A 226 3.74 -24.53 15.59
C ALA A 226 5.16 -24.82 16.11
N LEU A 227 5.62 -24.07 17.14
CA LEU A 227 6.93 -24.18 17.79
C LEU A 227 6.80 -24.41 19.29
#